data_AF-A0A4Y6PMD1-F1
#
_entry.id   AF-A0A4Y6PMD1-F1
#
_cell.length_a   1.000
_cell.length_b   1.000
_cell.length_c   1.000
_cell.angle_alpha   90.00
_cell.angle_beta   90.00
_cell.angle_gamma   90.00
#
_symmetry.space_group_name_H-M   'P 1'
#
loop_
_entity.id
_entity.type
_entity.pdbx_description
1 polymer ?
#
loop_
_entity_poly.entity_id
_entity_poly.type
_entity_poly.pdbx_seq_one_letter_code
_entity_poly.pdbx_strand_id
1 'polypeptide(L)'
;MKNATRLVAVLAILLACAACGDDDNGDSNNVSDTGTTNNNGADVGTDTSTEDTGGGGGGVTATGDTCEAIEFTACGGDLVGTWTLSSGCVTPSTLPRYTECEPVDIAVSVSPAGDLTLADDGSFTVNNFAFDTELDATVPKACLNEGESCTDNEIDDEGVEAGDACELNYGHDVFVRDPGSYTVDDTSNILALADDGGFAVGNFEYCVDGDTLQLRRTDVTTHEAILTLTKQ
;
A
#
# COMPACT_ATOMS: atom_id res chain seq x y z
N MET A 1 -43.23 -25.12 -11.72
CA MET A 1 -43.07 -23.65 -11.67
C MET A 1 -41.85 -23.38 -10.82
N LYS A 2 -40.83 -22.74 -11.42
CA LYS A 2 -39.46 -22.60 -10.91
C LYS A 2 -39.35 -21.45 -9.89
N ASN A 3 -38.55 -21.70 -8.85
CA ASN A 3 -37.67 -20.83 -8.06
C ASN A 3 -38.18 -19.48 -7.51
N ALA A 4 -38.13 -19.36 -6.18
CA ALA A 4 -37.71 -18.13 -5.51
C ALA A 4 -37.13 -18.46 -4.12
N THR A 5 -35.87 -18.88 -4.09
CA THR A 5 -35.02 -18.79 -2.90
C THR A 5 -34.17 -17.55 -3.09
N ARG A 6 -34.34 -16.53 -2.25
CA ARG A 6 -33.32 -15.49 -2.06
C ARG A 6 -33.05 -15.33 -0.58
N LEU A 7 -31.93 -15.93 -0.21
CA LEU A 7 -31.16 -15.71 1.00
C LEU A 7 -30.59 -14.28 0.88
N VAL A 8 -30.89 -13.40 1.83
CA VAL A 8 -30.15 -12.14 2.01
C VAL A 8 -29.53 -12.23 3.38
N ALA A 9 -28.27 -12.67 3.42
CA ALA A 9 -27.41 -12.47 4.57
C ALA A 9 -26.77 -11.08 4.37
N VAL A 10 -27.15 -10.15 5.24
CA VAL A 10 -26.60 -8.80 5.30
C VAL A 10 -25.17 -8.89 5.84
N LEU A 11 -24.21 -8.52 5.00
CA LEU A 11 -22.80 -8.41 5.30
C LEU A 11 -22.57 -7.05 5.98
N ALA A 12 -22.19 -7.08 7.26
CA ALA A 12 -21.57 -5.95 7.94
C ALA A 12 -20.26 -6.48 8.53
N ILE A 13 -19.17 -6.34 7.76
CA ILE A 13 -17.82 -6.47 8.30
C ILE A 13 -17.37 -5.05 8.58
N LEU A 14 -17.33 -4.72 9.87
CA LEU A 14 -16.74 -3.50 10.38
C LEU A 14 -15.26 -3.42 9.98
N LEU A 15 -14.88 -2.22 9.56
CA LEU A 15 -13.56 -1.63 9.68
C LEU A 15 -12.78 -2.18 10.89
N ALA A 16 -11.67 -2.86 10.60
CA ALA A 16 -10.54 -2.93 11.51
C ALA A 16 -9.42 -2.04 10.93
N CYS A 17 -9.69 -0.74 10.84
CA CYS A 17 -8.62 0.25 10.89
C CYS A 17 -8.32 0.45 12.38
N ALA A 18 -7.46 -0.40 12.93
CA ALA A 18 -7.04 -0.33 14.32
C ALA A 18 -5.53 -0.58 14.41
N ALA A 19 -4.75 0.17 13.62
CA ALA A 19 -3.33 0.46 13.85
C ALA A 19 -2.80 1.41 12.76
N CYS A 20 -3.41 2.58 12.59
CA CYS A 20 -2.70 3.73 12.00
C CYS A 20 -2.45 4.67 13.18
N GLY A 21 -1.24 4.68 13.71
CA GLY A 21 -0.85 5.63 14.75
C GLY A 21 -0.89 7.03 14.16
N ASP A 22 -1.85 7.83 14.61
CA ASP A 22 -1.78 9.30 14.54
C ASP A 22 -0.60 9.75 15.41
N ASP A 23 0.60 9.83 14.83
CA ASP A 23 1.70 10.55 15.46
C ASP A 23 1.59 12.02 15.09
N ASP A 24 0.91 12.74 16.00
CA ASP A 24 0.85 14.19 16.09
C ASP A 24 2.25 14.82 15.91
N ASN A 25 2.35 15.63 14.86
CA ASN A 25 3.48 16.52 14.57
C ASN A 25 3.63 17.59 15.68
N GLY A 26 4.37 17.23 16.73
CA GLY A 26 4.65 18.06 17.91
C GLY A 26 5.96 18.84 17.82
N ASP A 27 5.87 19.97 17.15
CA ASP A 27 6.80 21.10 17.08
C ASP A 27 7.70 21.29 18.32
N SER A 28 9.02 21.06 18.17
CA SER A 28 10.04 21.37 19.19
C SER A 28 10.99 22.44 18.67
N ASN A 29 10.53 23.70 18.78
CA ASN A 29 11.37 24.89 18.78
C ASN A 29 12.47 24.76 19.85
N ASN A 30 13.72 24.58 19.43
CA ASN A 30 14.87 24.89 20.26
C ASN A 30 15.77 25.91 19.55
N VAL A 31 15.52 27.18 19.91
CA VAL A 31 16.34 28.35 19.64
C VAL A 31 17.56 28.31 20.56
N SER A 32 18.77 28.31 20.00
CA SER A 32 20.08 28.75 20.54
C SER A 32 21.16 28.19 19.58
N ASP A 33 22.18 28.87 19.09
CA ASP A 33 22.73 30.19 19.36
C ASP A 33 23.86 30.47 18.33
N THR A 34 24.12 31.77 18.13
CA THR A 34 25.35 32.47 17.69
C THR A 34 26.23 31.98 16.50
N GLY A 35 26.34 32.85 15.47
CA GLY A 35 27.50 32.84 14.57
C GLY A 35 27.45 33.77 13.35
N THR A 36 27.84 35.05 13.52
CA THR A 36 28.35 36.05 12.54
C THR A 36 29.06 35.43 11.29
N THR A 37 29.03 35.93 10.05
CA THR A 37 29.11 37.32 9.49
C THR A 37 28.89 37.29 7.96
N ASN A 38 28.30 38.36 7.40
CA ASN A 38 28.49 39.03 6.09
C ASN A 38 29.12 38.30 4.88
N ASN A 39 28.46 38.41 3.71
CA ASN A 39 28.95 39.25 2.61
C ASN A 39 27.91 39.54 1.52
N ASN A 40 27.92 40.81 1.10
CA ASN A 40 27.25 41.38 -0.06
C ASN A 40 27.59 40.66 -1.37
N GLY A 41 26.64 40.61 -2.30
CA GLY A 41 26.91 40.34 -3.70
C GLY A 41 25.64 40.23 -4.52
N ALA A 42 25.09 41.37 -4.92
CA ALA A 42 24.12 41.42 -6.00
C ALA A 42 24.79 40.99 -7.31
N ASP A 43 24.21 40.01 -8.01
CA ASP A 43 24.32 39.97 -9.45
C ASP A 43 23.00 39.48 -10.07
N VAL A 44 22.57 40.25 -11.06
CA VAL A 44 21.34 40.10 -11.85
C VAL A 44 21.76 39.37 -13.11
N GLY A 45 21.24 38.17 -13.33
CA GLY A 45 21.45 37.41 -14.55
C GLY A 45 20.24 36.56 -14.87
N THR A 46 19.30 37.14 -15.61
CA THR A 46 18.31 36.39 -16.39
C THR A 46 19.02 35.87 -17.63
N ASP A 47 19.04 34.55 -17.83
CA ASP A 47 19.06 34.03 -19.19
C ASP A 47 18.25 32.74 -19.30
N THR A 48 17.66 32.62 -20.47
CA THR A 48 16.53 31.76 -20.82
C THR A 48 17.06 30.57 -21.59
N SER A 49 16.53 29.39 -21.30
CA SER A 49 16.40 28.22 -22.18
C SER A 49 17.63 27.75 -22.98
N THR A 50 18.02 26.51 -22.76
CA THR A 50 18.25 25.61 -23.90
C THR A 50 17.92 24.19 -23.48
N GLU A 51 16.99 23.60 -24.22
CA GLU A 51 16.75 22.17 -24.29
C GLU A 51 18.08 21.48 -24.60
N ASP A 52 18.48 20.49 -23.79
CA ASP A 52 19.30 19.41 -24.30
C ASP A 52 18.89 18.07 -23.70
N THR A 53 18.77 17.16 -24.64
CA THR A 53 18.39 15.77 -24.63
C THR A 53 19.36 14.87 -23.85
N GLY A 54 18.80 14.08 -22.93
CA GLY A 54 19.46 12.91 -22.34
C GLY A 54 18.44 12.22 -21.43
N GLY A 55 17.81 11.10 -21.83
CA GLY A 55 18.50 9.82 -21.86
C GLY A 55 18.63 9.28 -20.45
N GLY A 56 17.57 8.68 -19.89
CA GLY A 56 17.62 8.06 -18.56
C GLY A 56 16.29 7.41 -18.17
N GLY A 57 16.32 6.09 -17.97
CA GLY A 57 15.24 5.28 -17.40
C GLY A 57 14.01 5.17 -18.31
N GLY A 58 13.74 4.07 -19.00
CA GLY A 58 13.61 2.77 -18.34
C GLY A 58 12.60 2.80 -17.19
N GLY A 59 11.68 3.78 -17.15
CA GLY A 59 10.54 3.76 -16.25
C GLY A 59 9.70 2.55 -16.60
N VAL A 60 9.80 1.50 -15.79
CA VAL A 60 8.84 0.40 -15.79
C VAL A 60 7.50 1.04 -15.46
N THR A 61 6.65 1.17 -16.47
CA THR A 61 5.22 1.41 -16.26
C THR A 61 4.68 0.11 -15.67
N ALA A 62 4.74 -0.04 -14.35
CA ALA A 62 3.92 -1.03 -13.68
C ALA A 62 2.51 -0.42 -13.64
N THR A 63 1.72 -0.69 -14.69
CA THR A 63 0.27 -0.79 -14.54
C THR A 63 0.05 -1.69 -13.33
N GLY A 64 -0.62 -1.21 -12.28
CA GLY A 64 -0.95 -2.05 -11.13
C GLY A 64 -1.85 -3.18 -11.61
N ASP A 65 -1.24 -4.31 -11.96
CA ASP A 65 -1.95 -5.52 -12.33
C ASP A 65 -2.67 -5.99 -11.06
N THR A 66 -3.97 -6.27 -11.20
CA THR A 66 -4.69 -7.05 -10.19
C THR A 66 -3.94 -8.35 -9.95
N CYS A 67 -4.05 -8.93 -8.75
CA CYS A 67 -3.36 -10.20 -8.48
C CYS A 67 -3.89 -11.39 -9.32
N GLU A 68 -4.90 -11.18 -10.18
CA GLU A 68 -5.51 -12.20 -11.03
C GLU A 68 -4.51 -12.93 -11.94
N ALA A 69 -3.45 -12.25 -12.37
CA ALA A 69 -2.41 -12.83 -13.23
C ALA A 69 -1.31 -13.56 -12.45
N ILE A 70 -1.26 -13.44 -11.11
CA ILE A 70 -0.21 -14.00 -10.28
C ILE A 70 -0.69 -15.31 -9.67
N GLU A 71 -0.18 -16.44 -10.19
CA GLU A 71 -0.36 -17.74 -9.55
C GLU A 71 0.56 -17.83 -8.32
N PHE A 72 0.01 -17.61 -7.13
CA PHE A 72 0.73 -17.83 -5.88
C PHE A 72 0.39 -19.20 -5.27
N THR A 73 1.42 -19.96 -4.91
CA THR A 73 1.31 -21.18 -4.13
C THR A 73 2.37 -21.18 -3.03
N ALA A 74 1.94 -21.26 -1.77
CA ALA A 74 2.85 -21.34 -0.64
C ALA A 74 3.72 -22.60 -0.76
N CYS A 75 5.04 -22.43 -0.74
CA CYS A 75 6.00 -23.52 -0.90
C CYS A 75 7.03 -23.62 0.24
N GLY A 76 7.00 -22.68 1.19
CA GLY A 76 7.97 -22.63 2.28
C GLY A 76 9.36 -22.20 1.78
N GLY A 77 10.40 -22.67 2.46
CA GLY A 77 11.80 -22.43 2.10
C GLY A 77 12.58 -21.59 3.11
N ASP A 78 13.86 -21.32 2.82
CA ASP A 78 14.77 -20.62 3.72
C ASP A 78 14.61 -19.09 3.60
N LEU A 79 14.06 -18.49 4.66
CA LEU A 79 13.75 -17.08 4.73
C LEU A 79 14.96 -16.21 5.15
N VAL A 80 16.01 -16.79 5.73
CA VAL A 80 17.10 -16.00 6.31
C VAL A 80 17.87 -15.25 5.22
N GLY A 81 18.03 -13.94 5.43
CA GLY A 81 18.73 -13.04 4.52
C GLY A 81 18.07 -11.67 4.40
N THR A 82 18.65 -10.85 3.52
CA THR A 82 18.11 -9.54 3.15
C THR A 82 17.40 -9.65 1.81
N TRP A 83 16.18 -9.12 1.75
CA TRP A 83 15.26 -9.19 0.64
C TRP A 83 14.82 -7.78 0.26
N THR A 84 15.00 -7.39 -1.00
CA THR A 84 14.52 -6.12 -1.52
C THR A 84 13.15 -6.31 -2.15
N LEU A 85 12.18 -5.49 -1.74
CA LEU A 85 10.85 -5.49 -2.33
C LEU A 85 10.94 -5.02 -3.78
N SER A 86 10.63 -5.91 -4.73
CA SER A 86 10.86 -5.68 -6.16
C SER A 86 9.57 -5.44 -6.94
N SER A 87 8.46 -6.02 -6.49
CA SER A 87 7.12 -5.78 -7.04
C SER A 87 6.04 -6.22 -6.07
N GLY A 88 4.80 -5.86 -6.35
CA GLY A 88 3.64 -6.47 -5.71
C GLY A 88 2.38 -6.20 -6.51
N CYS A 89 1.28 -6.78 -6.08
CA CYS A 89 -0.06 -6.52 -6.60
C CYS A 89 -1.02 -6.42 -5.44
N VAL A 90 -2.15 -5.78 -5.70
CA VAL A 90 -3.32 -5.91 -4.84
C VAL A 90 -4.55 -6.17 -5.70
N THR A 91 -5.46 -6.99 -5.18
CA THR A 91 -6.82 -7.09 -5.71
C THR A 91 -7.69 -6.14 -4.87
N PRO A 92 -8.18 -5.03 -5.45
CA PRO A 92 -9.06 -4.13 -4.73
C PRO A 92 -10.33 -4.88 -4.32
N SER A 93 -10.77 -4.69 -3.07
CA SER A 93 -12.10 -5.14 -2.72
C SER A 93 -13.09 -4.34 -3.56
N THR A 94 -14.10 -5.01 -4.12
CA THR A 94 -15.19 -4.29 -4.79
C THR A 94 -15.77 -3.29 -3.80
N LEU A 95 -15.79 -1.99 -4.12
CA LEU A 95 -16.39 -0.95 -3.27
C LEU A 95 -17.86 -1.34 -3.00
N PRO A 96 -18.20 -1.92 -1.84
CA PRO A 96 -19.45 -2.67 -1.69
C PRO A 96 -20.67 -1.76 -1.90
N ARG A 97 -20.52 -0.48 -1.52
CA ARG A 97 -21.53 0.58 -1.67
C ARG A 97 -21.85 0.91 -3.13
N TYR A 98 -20.93 0.70 -4.06
CA TYR A 98 -21.10 1.07 -5.48
C TYR A 98 -21.13 -0.14 -6.42
N THR A 99 -21.15 -1.37 -5.90
CA THR A 99 -21.24 -2.60 -6.70
C THR A 99 -22.47 -2.67 -7.62
N GLU A 100 -23.57 -2.03 -7.27
CA GLU A 100 -24.78 -1.97 -8.11
C GLU A 100 -24.75 -0.82 -9.12
N CYS A 101 -23.72 0.03 -9.06
CA CYS A 101 -23.55 1.16 -9.95
C CYS A 101 -22.47 0.84 -10.98
N GLU A 102 -22.88 0.31 -12.14
CA GLU A 102 -21.97 0.14 -13.27
C GLU A 102 -22.09 1.31 -14.26
N PRO A 103 -20.97 1.85 -14.80
CA PRO A 103 -19.58 1.50 -14.48
C PRO A 103 -19.00 2.40 -13.35
N VAL A 104 -18.31 1.78 -12.39
CA VAL A 104 -17.28 2.44 -11.59
C VAL A 104 -15.95 2.03 -12.20
N ASP A 105 -15.21 3.01 -12.72
CA ASP A 105 -13.85 2.78 -13.20
C ASP A 105 -12.92 2.78 -11.99
N ILE A 106 -12.17 1.69 -11.78
CA ILE A 106 -11.18 1.56 -10.71
C ILE A 106 -9.82 1.34 -11.35
N ALA A 107 -8.87 2.20 -11.02
CA ALA A 107 -7.45 2.01 -11.29
C ALA A 107 -6.73 1.79 -9.96
N VAL A 108 -5.75 0.90 -9.97
CA VAL A 108 -4.90 0.66 -8.81
C VAL A 108 -3.45 0.86 -9.22
N SER A 109 -2.72 1.58 -8.37
CA SER A 109 -1.29 1.78 -8.47
C SER A 109 -0.63 1.21 -7.21
N VAL A 110 0.58 0.68 -7.36
CA VAL A 110 1.37 0.11 -6.26
C VAL A 110 2.80 0.61 -6.37
N SER A 111 3.36 1.06 -5.26
CA SER A 111 4.73 1.58 -5.18
C SER A 111 5.55 0.79 -4.15
N PRO A 112 6.05 -0.40 -4.52
CA PRO A 112 6.91 -1.20 -3.65
C PRO A 112 8.32 -0.59 -3.53
N ALA A 113 8.81 -0.45 -2.30
CA ALA A 113 10.18 -0.04 -2.03
C ALA A 113 10.74 -0.64 -0.72
N GLY A 114 12.07 -0.70 -0.64
CA GLY A 114 12.81 -1.00 0.59
C GLY A 114 13.21 -2.45 0.78
N ASP A 115 13.81 -2.70 1.93
CA ASP A 115 14.41 -3.99 2.28
C ASP A 115 13.81 -4.57 3.57
N LEU A 116 13.67 -5.89 3.58
CA LEU A 116 13.33 -6.71 4.74
C LEU A 116 14.50 -7.66 4.99
N THR A 117 15.07 -7.61 6.19
CA THR A 117 16.10 -8.58 6.62
C THR A 117 15.52 -9.49 7.68
N LEU A 118 15.56 -10.81 7.43
CA LEU A 118 15.14 -11.85 8.36
C LEU A 118 16.40 -12.53 8.90
N ALA A 119 16.64 -12.43 10.21
CA ALA A 119 17.79 -13.01 10.89
C ALA A 119 17.52 -14.44 11.40
N ASP A 120 18.57 -15.22 11.65
CA ASP A 120 18.45 -16.62 12.10
C ASP A 120 17.91 -16.78 13.54
N ASP A 121 17.96 -15.71 14.32
CA ASP A 121 17.46 -15.64 15.70
C ASP A 121 15.96 -15.35 15.80
N GLY A 122 15.27 -15.24 14.68
CA GLY A 122 13.86 -14.91 14.61
C GLY A 122 13.56 -13.42 14.73
N SER A 123 14.57 -12.54 14.63
CA SER A 123 14.36 -11.09 14.51
C SER A 123 14.30 -10.64 13.04
N PHE A 124 13.64 -9.51 12.79
CA PHE A 124 13.68 -8.86 11.49
C PHE A 124 13.99 -7.37 11.61
N THR A 125 14.58 -6.82 10.57
CA THR A 125 14.75 -5.37 10.40
C THR A 125 14.23 -4.94 9.05
N VAL A 126 13.84 -3.68 8.96
CA VAL A 126 13.34 -3.06 7.74
C VAL A 126 14.18 -1.83 7.42
N ASN A 127 14.35 -1.56 6.13
CA ASN A 127 14.99 -0.36 5.63
C ASN A 127 14.11 0.25 4.54
N ASN A 128 13.40 1.32 4.90
CA ASN A 128 12.46 2.00 4.00
C ASN A 128 11.44 1.04 3.34
N PHE A 129 11.02 0.00 4.07
CA PHE A 129 10.09 -1.01 3.58
C PHE A 129 8.68 -0.41 3.51
N ALA A 130 8.26 -0.07 2.30
CA ALA A 130 7.00 0.58 2.01
C ALA A 130 6.30 -0.16 0.87
N PHE A 131 5.03 -0.46 1.07
CA PHE A 131 4.15 -0.96 0.04
C PHE A 131 2.93 -0.05 0.01
N ASP A 132 3.09 1.03 -0.74
CA ASP A 132 2.05 2.05 -0.88
C ASP A 132 1.12 1.62 -2.00
N THR A 133 -0.19 1.68 -1.74
CA THR A 133 -1.22 1.38 -2.73
C THR A 133 -2.12 2.59 -2.88
N GLU A 134 -2.40 2.93 -4.13
CA GLU A 134 -3.29 4.04 -4.47
C GLU A 134 -4.42 3.48 -5.31
N LEU A 135 -5.65 3.74 -4.90
CA LEU A 135 -6.84 3.35 -5.63
C LEU A 135 -7.54 4.61 -6.12
N ASP A 136 -7.61 4.76 -7.44
CA ASP A 136 -8.39 5.80 -8.08
C ASP A 136 -9.71 5.20 -8.55
N ALA A 137 -10.83 5.73 -8.04
CA ALA A 137 -12.16 5.34 -8.46
C ALA A 137 -12.93 6.53 -9.04
N THR A 138 -13.59 6.32 -10.18
CA THR A 138 -14.56 7.27 -10.73
C THR A 138 -15.97 6.74 -10.50
N VAL A 139 -16.73 7.42 -9.64
CA VAL A 139 -18.09 7.04 -9.26
C VAL A 139 -19.09 8.05 -9.84
N PRO A 140 -20.03 7.63 -10.71
CA PRO A 140 -21.07 8.54 -11.20
C PRO A 140 -21.90 9.13 -10.05
N LYS A 141 -22.25 10.41 -10.10
CA LYS A 141 -23.06 11.07 -9.06
C LYS A 141 -24.46 10.48 -8.91
N ALA A 142 -24.97 9.85 -9.97
CA ALA A 142 -26.22 9.10 -9.93
C ALA A 142 -26.16 7.89 -8.97
N CYS A 143 -24.96 7.48 -8.55
CA CYS A 143 -24.72 6.41 -7.58
C CYS A 143 -24.68 6.91 -6.14
N LEU A 144 -24.61 8.22 -5.92
CA LEU A 144 -24.67 8.80 -4.58
C LEU A 144 -26.12 8.77 -4.08
N ASN A 145 -26.32 8.50 -2.80
CA ASN A 145 -27.64 8.64 -2.21
C ASN A 145 -28.05 10.12 -2.14
N GLU A 146 -29.34 10.37 -2.02
CA GLU A 146 -29.86 11.73 -1.87
C GLU A 146 -29.25 12.42 -0.64
N GLY A 147 -28.56 13.54 -0.87
CA GLY A 147 -27.91 14.34 0.17
C GLY A 147 -26.40 14.11 0.31
N GLU A 148 -25.82 13.13 -0.38
CA GLU A 148 -24.37 12.90 -0.41
C GLU A 148 -23.67 13.80 -1.43
N SER A 149 -22.41 14.13 -1.17
CA SER A 149 -21.50 14.80 -2.12
C SER A 149 -20.23 13.98 -2.29
N CYS A 150 -19.38 14.36 -3.25
CA CYS A 150 -18.09 13.65 -3.44
C CYS A 150 -17.19 13.74 -2.21
N THR A 151 -17.30 14.81 -1.41
CA THR A 151 -16.48 15.11 -0.24
C THR A 151 -17.05 14.62 1.10
N ASP A 152 -18.29 14.11 1.13
CA ASP A 152 -18.99 13.73 2.38
C ASP A 152 -19.17 12.21 2.46
N ASN A 153 -18.39 11.46 1.68
CA ASN A 153 -18.45 10.02 1.68
C ASN A 153 -17.52 9.49 2.77
N GLU A 154 -18.05 8.66 3.66
CA GLU A 154 -17.33 7.91 4.72
C GLU A 154 -16.15 7.03 4.23
N ILE A 155 -15.82 7.10 2.95
CA ILE A 155 -14.79 6.29 2.31
C ILE A 155 -13.48 7.09 2.22
N ASP A 156 -13.53 8.40 1.97
CA ASP A 156 -12.37 9.33 2.06
C ASP A 156 -12.85 10.78 2.09
N ASP A 157 -12.22 11.61 2.94
CA ASP A 157 -12.49 13.04 3.06
C ASP A 157 -11.98 13.85 1.85
N GLU A 158 -11.26 13.20 0.92
CA GLU A 158 -10.62 13.86 -0.23
C GLU A 158 -11.34 13.73 -1.59
N GLY A 159 -12.56 13.16 -1.63
CA GLY A 159 -13.27 12.97 -2.90
C GLY A 159 -13.54 14.29 -3.66
N VAL A 160 -13.19 14.31 -4.96
CA VAL A 160 -13.24 15.50 -5.82
C VAL A 160 -14.45 15.48 -6.75
N GLU A 161 -15.07 16.64 -6.91
CA GLU A 161 -16.17 16.86 -7.85
C GLU A 161 -15.67 16.92 -9.31
N ALA A 162 -16.08 15.97 -10.14
CA ALA A 162 -15.64 15.84 -11.54
C ALA A 162 -16.84 15.72 -12.50
N GLY A 163 -17.43 16.87 -12.86
CA GLY A 163 -18.57 16.89 -13.79
C GLY A 163 -19.79 16.14 -13.22
N ASP A 164 -20.19 15.05 -13.89
CA ASP A 164 -21.29 14.17 -13.47
C ASP A 164 -20.82 12.98 -12.61
N ALA A 165 -19.55 12.97 -12.18
CA ALA A 165 -18.93 11.94 -11.36
C ALA A 165 -18.17 12.53 -10.16
N CYS A 166 -17.76 11.63 -9.28
CA CYS A 166 -16.81 11.85 -8.19
C CYS A 166 -15.53 11.10 -8.52
N GLU A 167 -14.39 11.76 -8.38
CA GLU A 167 -13.08 11.15 -8.38
C GLU A 167 -12.67 10.89 -6.94
N LEU A 168 -12.36 9.65 -6.62
CA LEU A 168 -12.01 9.21 -5.28
C LEU A 168 -10.60 8.64 -5.37
N ASN A 169 -9.70 9.12 -4.54
CA ASN A 169 -8.33 8.63 -4.44
C ASN A 169 -8.15 8.08 -3.03
N TYR A 170 -7.73 6.82 -2.92
CA TYR A 170 -7.52 6.15 -1.64
C TYR A 170 -6.09 5.67 -1.55
N GLY A 171 -5.33 6.28 -0.65
CA GLY A 171 -4.02 5.78 -0.22
C GLY A 171 -4.19 4.74 0.87
N HIS A 172 -3.74 3.51 0.63
CA HIS A 172 -3.54 2.51 1.66
C HIS A 172 -2.08 2.08 1.68
N ASP A 173 -1.46 2.22 2.83
CA ASP A 173 -0.09 1.82 3.00
C ASP A 173 -0.01 0.56 3.86
N VAL A 174 0.71 -0.45 3.38
CA VAL A 174 1.12 -1.59 4.20
C VAL A 174 2.54 -1.33 4.66
N PHE A 175 2.66 -0.83 5.89
CA PHE A 175 3.95 -0.56 6.50
C PHE A 175 4.40 -1.67 7.44
N VAL A 176 5.60 -2.19 7.18
CA VAL A 176 6.44 -2.71 8.24
C VAL A 176 7.49 -1.62 8.51
N ARG A 177 7.22 -0.75 9.48
CA ARG A 177 8.07 0.42 9.77
C ARG A 177 9.14 0.12 10.81
N ASP A 178 8.79 -0.70 11.78
CA ASP A 178 9.63 -0.98 12.92
C ASP A 178 10.23 -2.39 12.83
N PRO A 179 11.46 -2.57 13.33
CA PRO A 179 12.00 -3.90 13.54
C PRO A 179 11.13 -4.69 14.51
N GLY A 180 11.33 -6.00 14.50
CA GLY A 180 10.52 -6.89 15.31
C GLY A 180 11.00 -8.31 15.33
N SER A 181 10.07 -9.20 15.60
CA SER A 181 10.28 -10.65 15.59
C SER A 181 9.37 -11.33 14.58
N TYR A 182 9.82 -12.46 14.09
CA TYR A 182 9.03 -13.31 13.20
C TYR A 182 9.02 -14.75 13.70
N THR A 183 7.95 -15.46 13.34
CA THR A 183 7.83 -16.90 13.53
C THR A 183 7.39 -17.56 12.25
N VAL A 184 7.76 -18.84 12.10
CA VAL A 184 7.46 -19.64 10.92
C VAL A 184 6.71 -20.90 11.34
N ASP A 185 5.56 -21.14 10.73
CA ASP A 185 4.90 -22.45 10.74
C ASP A 185 5.21 -23.19 9.43
N ASP A 186 6.24 -24.04 9.47
CA ASP A 186 6.67 -24.86 8.32
C ASP A 186 5.59 -25.85 7.83
N THR A 187 4.58 -26.15 8.66
CA THR A 187 3.51 -27.08 8.25
C THR A 187 2.52 -26.37 7.32
N SER A 188 2.25 -25.10 7.60
CA SER A 188 1.28 -24.29 6.88
C SER A 188 1.92 -23.27 5.94
N ASN A 189 3.27 -23.22 5.89
CA ASN A 189 4.06 -22.21 5.19
C ASN A 189 3.63 -20.78 5.55
N ILE A 190 3.42 -20.52 6.85
CA ILE A 190 3.01 -19.21 7.37
C ILE A 190 4.20 -18.52 8.04
N LEU A 191 4.48 -17.31 7.59
CA LEU A 191 5.36 -16.32 8.22
C LEU A 191 4.48 -15.33 8.99
N ALA A 192 4.63 -15.28 10.31
CA ALA A 192 3.97 -14.28 11.14
C ALA A 192 5.00 -13.23 11.57
N LEU A 193 4.69 -11.96 11.31
CA LEU A 193 5.52 -10.82 11.71
C LEU A 193 4.85 -10.09 12.89
N ALA A 194 5.65 -9.74 13.90
CA ALA A 194 5.24 -8.91 15.01
C ALA A 194 6.27 -7.82 15.28
N ASP A 195 5.84 -6.58 15.46
CA ASP A 195 6.76 -5.48 15.80
C ASP A 195 7.34 -5.65 17.22
N ASP A 196 8.34 -4.84 17.56
CA ASP A 196 8.94 -4.82 18.90
C ASP A 196 7.94 -4.46 20.03
N GLY A 197 6.80 -3.86 19.69
CA GLY A 197 5.67 -3.62 20.60
C GLY A 197 4.83 -4.88 20.86
N GLY A 198 5.07 -5.96 20.13
CA GLY A 198 4.31 -7.21 20.17
C GLY A 198 2.98 -7.13 19.41
N PHE A 199 2.76 -6.09 18.60
CA PHE A 199 1.60 -6.00 17.74
C PHE A 199 1.83 -6.85 16.49
N ALA A 200 0.83 -7.64 16.14
CA ALA A 200 0.86 -8.43 14.92
C ALA A 200 0.86 -7.48 13.71
N VAL A 201 1.93 -7.53 12.93
CA VAL A 201 2.07 -6.79 11.67
C VAL A 201 1.29 -7.49 10.57
N GLY A 202 1.32 -8.82 10.53
CA GLY A 202 0.54 -9.61 9.59
C GLY A 202 0.94 -11.08 9.54
N ASN A 203 0.10 -11.88 8.91
CA ASN A 203 0.38 -13.28 8.61
C ASN A 203 0.47 -13.46 7.10
N PHE A 204 1.55 -14.08 6.64
CA PHE A 204 1.86 -14.26 5.24
C PHE A 204 2.03 -15.74 4.94
N GLU A 205 1.32 -16.25 3.95
CA GLU A 205 1.83 -17.43 3.26
C GLU A 205 3.09 -17.03 2.49
N TYR A 206 4.08 -17.92 2.43
CA TYR A 206 5.32 -17.61 1.72
C TYR A 206 5.81 -18.75 0.82
N CYS A 207 6.59 -18.36 -0.17
CA CYS A 207 7.31 -19.26 -1.05
C CYS A 207 8.67 -18.66 -1.40
N VAL A 208 9.74 -19.40 -1.12
CA VAL A 208 11.10 -19.07 -1.53
C VAL A 208 11.51 -19.97 -2.69
N ASP A 209 11.75 -19.37 -3.85
CA ASP A 209 12.28 -20.05 -5.03
C ASP A 209 13.58 -19.36 -5.49
N GLY A 210 14.71 -19.97 -5.16
CA GLY A 210 16.04 -19.40 -5.41
C GLY A 210 16.21 -18.05 -4.70
N ASP A 211 16.41 -17.00 -5.49
CA ASP A 211 16.58 -15.62 -5.00
C ASP A 211 15.26 -14.84 -4.96
N THR A 212 14.11 -15.50 -5.14
CA THR A 212 12.78 -14.87 -5.10
C THR A 212 12.03 -15.32 -3.85
N LEU A 213 11.51 -14.37 -3.09
CA LEU A 213 10.57 -14.58 -2.01
C LEU A 213 9.23 -13.97 -2.41
N GLN A 214 8.17 -14.76 -2.39
CA GLN A 214 6.81 -14.27 -2.52
C GLN A 214 6.09 -14.35 -1.18
N LEU A 215 5.36 -13.30 -0.83
CA LEU A 215 4.52 -13.22 0.37
C LEU A 215 3.08 -12.94 -0.05
N ARG A 216 2.14 -13.78 0.37
CA ARG A 216 0.71 -13.52 0.24
C ARG A 216 0.11 -13.25 1.60
N ARG A 217 -0.51 -12.10 1.79
CA ARG A 217 -1.15 -11.75 3.06
C ARG A 217 -2.41 -12.60 3.29
N THR A 218 -2.60 -13.11 4.50
CA THR A 218 -3.68 -14.06 4.86
C THR A 218 -4.63 -13.56 5.94
N ASP A 219 -4.25 -12.51 6.68
CA ASP A 219 -5.05 -11.93 7.76
C ASP A 219 -6.15 -10.95 7.27
N VAL A 220 -6.19 -10.69 5.96
CA VAL A 220 -7.19 -9.84 5.31
C VAL A 220 -8.18 -10.70 4.51
N THR A 221 -9.47 -10.46 4.75
CA THR A 221 -10.56 -11.18 4.06
C THR A 221 -11.12 -10.42 2.86
N THR A 222 -10.76 -9.14 2.73
CA THR A 222 -11.35 -8.21 1.77
C THR A 222 -10.40 -7.87 0.62
N HIS A 223 -9.08 -7.93 0.83
CA HIS A 223 -8.08 -7.58 -0.17
C HIS A 223 -7.02 -8.68 -0.24
N GLU A 224 -6.64 -9.09 -1.45
CA GLU A 224 -5.47 -9.94 -1.65
C GLU A 224 -4.29 -9.03 -1.96
N ALA A 225 -3.16 -9.25 -1.29
CA ALA A 225 -1.90 -8.59 -1.61
C ALA A 225 -0.82 -9.66 -1.76
N ILE A 226 -0.11 -9.63 -2.88
CA ILE A 226 1.05 -10.49 -3.12
C ILE A 226 2.27 -9.60 -3.32
N LEU A 227 3.27 -9.79 -2.48
CA LEU A 227 4.55 -9.10 -2.55
C LEU A 227 5.59 -10.04 -3.13
N THR A 228 6.45 -9.52 -4.00
CA THR A 228 7.62 -10.24 -4.50
C THR A 228 8.87 -9.48 -4.08
N LEU A 229 9.78 -10.19 -3.43
CA LEU A 229 11.06 -9.69 -2.96
C LEU A 229 12.18 -10.50 -3.61
N THR A 230 13.33 -9.85 -3.81
CA THR A 230 14.52 -10.45 -4.40
C THR A 230 15.66 -10.44 -3.38
N LYS A 231 16.37 -11.57 -3.27
CA LYS A 231 17.51 -11.72 -2.37
C LYS A 231 18.67 -10.81 -2.80
N GLN A 232 19.33 -10.16 -1.83
CA GLN A 232 20.55 -9.36 -2.05
C GLN A 232 21.82 -10.21 -2.09
#